data_AF-A0A6A4WSS6-F1
#
_entry.id   AF-A0A6A4WSS6-F1
#
_cell.length_a   1.000
_cell.length_b   1.000
_cell.length_c   1.000
_cell.angle_alpha   90.00
_cell.angle_beta   90.00
_cell.angle_gamma   90.00
#
_symmetry.space_group_name_H-M   'P 1'
#
loop_
_entity.id
_entity.type
_entity.pdbx_description
1 polymer ?
#
loop_
_entity_poly.entity_id
_entity_poly.type
_entity_poly.pdbx_seq_one_letter_code
_entity_poly.pdbx_strand_id
1 'polypeptide(L)'
;MKMAPPARSAAQAGDEKGGQDSAQTLRQETEQAHKLLRDAKTLRRASLISIDSENEHKLVEVRTGCCGMDPTTGRGKQLHLIQMLLLPFIPIMALITQNVVNMLTVLEHQYDMQESIDQVQISTDLGNVTEALQSERAEIAFFLFTNGSVIRRNLSEHFQYTNLLIDDLQWPDFRIDDELFQNKILFRIRLDDFRNKIAKFDFDEKYSIESGIEFYNKANYIFLDQLTREIKEKDASGVWRLLLAYKNMIRAIEHLGISMVFGEQYYGRGELDQSSYIEFVTNDALGQDFLNQSQNFAYWIKDRDRVEKLIMNEMRDSNSQVFLGIAVLCTVLLISPIIILLVRMVTRTLQAST
;
A
#
# COMPACT_ATOMS: atom_id res chain seq x y z
N MET A 1 23.76 -13.07 -55.74
CA MET A 1 23.72 -14.52 -56.05
C MET A 1 23.70 -15.28 -54.73
N LYS A 2 22.66 -16.10 -54.55
CA LYS A 2 22.44 -17.14 -53.53
C LYS A 2 22.28 -16.72 -52.06
N MET A 3 21.00 -16.53 -51.71
CA MET A 3 20.42 -16.87 -50.40
C MET A 3 20.71 -18.34 -50.04
N ALA A 4 21.07 -18.57 -48.78
CA ALA A 4 21.14 -19.89 -48.16
C ALA A 4 20.08 -20.00 -47.05
N PRO A 5 19.50 -21.19 -46.81
CA PRO A 5 18.24 -21.38 -46.11
C PRO A 5 18.41 -21.60 -44.60
N PRO A 6 17.33 -21.51 -43.79
CA PRO A 6 17.42 -21.71 -42.35
C PRO A 6 17.46 -23.20 -41.98
N ALA A 7 18.20 -23.48 -40.92
CA ALA A 7 18.35 -24.79 -40.30
C ALA A 7 17.03 -25.25 -39.64
N ARG A 8 16.62 -26.48 -39.96
CA ARG A 8 15.61 -27.25 -39.23
C ARG A 8 16.23 -27.79 -37.93
N SER A 9 15.58 -27.54 -36.80
CA SER A 9 15.79 -28.25 -35.54
C SER A 9 14.49 -28.97 -35.15
N ALA A 10 14.67 -30.11 -34.50
CA ALA A 10 13.73 -31.19 -34.29
C ALA A 10 12.59 -30.84 -33.33
N ALA A 11 11.36 -31.24 -33.68
CA ALA A 11 10.25 -31.38 -32.76
C ALA A 11 9.86 -32.86 -32.70
N GLN A 12 10.04 -33.42 -31.50
CA GLN A 12 9.70 -34.78 -31.10
C GLN A 12 8.19 -34.99 -31.03
N ALA A 13 7.81 -36.25 -31.24
CA ALA A 13 6.50 -36.82 -30.99
C ALA A 13 6.08 -36.63 -29.51
N GLY A 14 4.81 -36.28 -29.30
CA GLY A 14 4.19 -36.13 -27.99
C GLY A 14 2.66 -36.04 -28.06
N ASP A 15 2.03 -37.20 -27.86
CA ASP A 15 0.83 -37.43 -27.04
C ASP A 15 -0.58 -36.93 -27.52
N GLU A 16 -1.30 -37.80 -28.21
CA GLU A 16 -2.73 -37.71 -28.56
C GLU A 16 -3.68 -38.23 -27.44
N LYS A 17 -3.35 -38.09 -26.15
CA LYS A 17 -4.20 -38.60 -25.04
C LYS A 17 -4.89 -37.55 -24.15
N GLY A 18 -4.71 -36.26 -24.40
CA GLY A 18 -5.29 -35.20 -23.54
C GLY A 18 -6.73 -34.74 -23.85
N GLY A 19 -7.32 -35.16 -24.97
CA GLY A 19 -8.59 -34.59 -25.47
C GLY A 19 -9.88 -35.27 -25.02
N GLN A 20 -9.82 -36.51 -24.51
CA GLN A 20 -11.03 -37.27 -24.12
C GLN A 20 -11.41 -37.10 -22.65
N ASP A 21 -10.46 -36.82 -21.76
CA ASP A 21 -10.74 -36.62 -20.32
C ASP A 21 -11.44 -35.28 -20.05
N SER A 22 -11.05 -34.20 -20.71
CA SER A 22 -11.67 -32.88 -20.48
C SER A 22 -13.14 -32.83 -20.92
N ALA A 23 -13.52 -33.60 -21.93
CA ALA A 23 -14.90 -33.70 -22.40
C ALA A 23 -15.78 -34.58 -21.49
N GLN A 24 -15.19 -35.55 -20.78
CA GLN A 24 -15.91 -36.37 -19.79
C GLN A 24 -16.10 -35.63 -18.47
N THR A 25 -15.12 -34.84 -18.03
CA THR A 25 -15.23 -34.03 -16.81
C THR A 25 -16.28 -32.92 -16.95
N LEU A 26 -16.35 -32.24 -18.11
CA LEU A 26 -17.40 -31.24 -18.38
C LEU A 26 -18.81 -31.85 -18.48
N ARG A 27 -18.94 -33.11 -18.92
CA ARG A 27 -20.23 -33.83 -18.93
C ARG A 27 -20.67 -34.24 -17.52
N GLN A 28 -19.74 -34.61 -16.65
CA GLN A 28 -20.05 -34.92 -15.25
C GLN A 28 -20.46 -33.67 -14.45
N GLU A 29 -19.80 -32.53 -14.67
CA GLU A 29 -20.17 -31.27 -14.00
C GLU A 29 -21.52 -30.72 -14.47
N THR A 30 -21.85 -30.87 -15.76
CA THR A 30 -23.15 -30.46 -16.30
C THR A 30 -24.30 -31.36 -15.84
N GLU A 31 -24.07 -32.67 -15.66
CA GLU A 31 -25.06 -33.58 -15.06
C GLU A 31 -25.28 -33.31 -13.56
N GLN A 32 -24.22 -32.98 -12.82
CA GLN A 32 -24.32 -32.58 -11.41
C GLN A 32 -25.09 -31.26 -11.25
N ALA A 33 -24.84 -30.27 -12.10
CA ALA A 33 -25.59 -29.01 -12.11
C ALA A 33 -27.07 -29.21 -12.47
N HIS A 34 -27.38 -30.10 -13.42
CA HIS A 34 -28.76 -30.44 -13.79
C HIS A 34 -29.52 -31.22 -12.71
N LYS A 35 -28.81 -31.98 -11.86
CA LYS A 35 -29.39 -32.67 -10.71
C LYS A 35 -29.73 -31.67 -9.58
N LEU A 36 -28.81 -30.74 -9.28
CA LEU A 36 -29.03 -29.68 -8.29
C LEU A 36 -30.16 -28.72 -8.69
N LEU A 37 -30.30 -28.40 -9.99
CA LEU A 37 -31.42 -27.60 -10.50
C LEU A 37 -32.76 -28.33 -10.46
N ARG A 38 -32.78 -29.66 -10.61
CA ARG A 38 -34.00 -30.47 -10.44
C ARG A 38 -34.44 -30.48 -8.98
N ASP A 39 -33.50 -30.70 -8.06
CA ASP A 39 -33.78 -30.73 -6.61
C ASP A 39 -34.23 -29.35 -6.09
N ALA A 40 -33.69 -28.25 -6.62
CA ALA A 40 -34.16 -26.90 -6.32
C ALA A 40 -35.58 -26.62 -6.85
N LYS A 41 -35.98 -27.22 -7.99
CA LYS A 41 -37.34 -27.11 -8.54
C LYS A 41 -38.36 -27.97 -7.77
N THR A 42 -37.97 -29.13 -7.24
CA THR A 42 -38.83 -29.93 -6.35
C THR A 42 -39.02 -29.25 -5.00
N LEU A 43 -38.00 -28.59 -4.46
CA LEU A 43 -38.11 -27.77 -3.25
C LEU A 43 -38.98 -26.52 -3.43
N ARG A 44 -38.99 -25.91 -4.62
CA ARG A 44 -39.89 -24.78 -4.94
C ARG A 44 -41.34 -25.16 -5.23
N ARG A 45 -41.63 -26.45 -5.49
CA ARG A 45 -43.00 -26.95 -5.68
C ARG A 45 -43.68 -27.40 -4.38
N ALA A 46 -42.93 -27.54 -3.29
CA ALA A 46 -43.46 -27.90 -1.98
C ALA A 46 -44.03 -26.71 -1.17
N SER A 47 -43.96 -25.48 -1.71
CA SER A 47 -44.45 -24.26 -1.04
C SER A 47 -45.63 -23.57 -1.74
N LEU A 48 -46.33 -24.24 -2.66
CA LEU A 48 -47.61 -23.76 -3.18
C LEU A 48 -48.74 -24.28 -2.27
N ILE A 49 -49.19 -23.39 -1.40
CA ILE A 49 -50.41 -23.51 -0.60
C ILE A 49 -51.58 -23.73 -1.58
N SER A 50 -52.14 -24.94 -1.58
CA SER A 50 -53.45 -25.23 -2.15
C SER A 50 -54.50 -24.59 -1.26
N ILE A 51 -55.12 -23.51 -1.75
CA ILE A 51 -56.37 -23.01 -1.19
C ILE A 51 -57.46 -23.89 -1.80
N ASP A 52 -57.89 -24.89 -1.03
CA ASP A 52 -59.15 -25.59 -1.29
C ASP A 52 -60.16 -25.14 -0.24
N SER A 53 -61.34 -24.78 -0.74
CA SER A 53 -62.44 -24.21 0.01
C SER A 53 -63.35 -25.34 0.46
N GLU A 54 -63.52 -25.56 1.77
CA GLU A 54 -64.80 -25.97 2.36
C GLU A 54 -64.79 -25.92 3.90
N ASN A 55 -65.96 -25.62 4.46
CA ASN A 55 -66.28 -25.30 5.85
C ASN A 55 -65.96 -26.42 6.86
N GLU A 56 -65.55 -26.05 8.08
CA GLU A 56 -66.30 -26.26 9.35
C GLU A 56 -65.38 -26.15 10.59
N HIS A 57 -65.94 -25.61 11.67
CA HIS A 57 -65.32 -25.28 12.94
C HIS A 57 -64.41 -26.38 13.52
N LYS A 58 -63.09 -26.16 13.53
CA LYS A 58 -62.15 -26.87 14.41
C LYS A 58 -61.23 -25.87 15.10
N LEU A 59 -61.12 -26.01 16.43
CA LEU A 59 -60.21 -25.26 17.28
C LEU A 59 -58.81 -25.19 16.64
N VAL A 60 -58.29 -23.97 16.51
CA VAL A 60 -56.92 -23.73 16.09
C VAL A 60 -56.00 -24.19 17.22
N GLU A 61 -55.46 -25.40 17.07
CA GLU A 61 -54.35 -25.87 17.89
C GLU A 61 -53.09 -25.13 17.42
N VAL A 62 -52.66 -24.15 18.21
CA VAL A 62 -51.41 -23.42 17.98
C VAL A 62 -50.25 -24.39 18.20
N ARG A 63 -49.74 -24.96 17.11
CA ARG A 63 -48.49 -25.73 17.11
C ARG A 63 -47.35 -24.81 17.56
N THR A 64 -46.86 -25.03 18.77
CA THR A 64 -45.65 -24.41 19.32
C THR A 64 -44.45 -24.76 18.45
N GLY A 65 -43.75 -23.73 17.96
CA GLY A 65 -42.58 -23.89 17.09
C GLY A 65 -41.40 -24.57 17.78
N CYS A 66 -40.75 -25.47 17.04
CA CYS A 66 -39.45 -26.18 17.16
C CYS A 66 -38.90 -26.67 18.51
N CYS A 67 -39.49 -26.33 19.65
CA CYS A 67 -39.22 -26.94 20.95
C CYS A 67 -40.58 -27.18 21.61
N GLY A 68 -41.14 -28.39 21.43
CA GLY A 68 -42.41 -28.81 22.02
C GLY A 68 -42.35 -28.78 23.54
N MET A 69 -42.65 -27.61 24.12
CA MET A 69 -42.77 -27.40 25.55
C MET A 69 -44.19 -26.92 25.83
N ASP A 70 -44.97 -27.77 26.48
CA ASP A 70 -46.34 -27.41 26.90
C ASP A 70 -46.31 -26.30 27.95
N PRO A 71 -47.02 -25.18 27.74
CA PRO A 71 -47.03 -24.03 28.65
C PRO A 71 -47.76 -24.26 29.98
N THR A 72 -48.28 -25.46 30.22
CA THR A 72 -49.13 -25.80 31.38
C THR A 72 -48.39 -26.55 32.50
N THR A 73 -47.12 -26.94 32.31
CA THR A 73 -46.30 -27.55 33.38
C THR A 73 -45.47 -26.48 34.12
N GLY A 74 -45.40 -26.57 35.46
CA GLY A 74 -44.72 -25.57 36.30
C GLY A 74 -43.25 -25.31 35.95
N ARG A 75 -42.54 -26.30 35.38
CA ARG A 75 -41.17 -26.15 34.85
C ARG A 75 -41.14 -25.48 33.47
N GLY A 76 -42.11 -25.74 32.60
CA GLY A 76 -42.26 -25.11 31.29
C GLY A 76 -42.55 -23.62 31.39
N LYS A 77 -43.37 -23.21 32.38
CA LYS A 77 -43.61 -21.79 32.68
C LYS A 77 -42.33 -21.05 33.08
N GLN A 78 -41.47 -21.66 33.90
CA GLN A 78 -40.19 -21.05 34.30
C GLN A 78 -39.21 -20.92 33.12
N LEU A 79 -39.15 -21.94 32.26
CA LEU A 79 -38.27 -21.95 31.08
C LEU A 79 -38.73 -20.96 30.02
N HIS A 80 -40.05 -20.82 29.82
CA HIS A 80 -40.65 -19.80 28.97
C HIS A 80 -40.39 -18.39 29.49
N LEU A 81 -40.44 -18.18 30.81
CA LEU A 81 -40.15 -16.89 31.46
C LEU A 81 -38.67 -16.51 31.32
N ILE A 82 -37.75 -17.48 31.44
CA ILE A 82 -36.32 -17.29 31.19
C ILE A 82 -36.06 -16.97 29.71
N GLN A 83 -36.72 -17.66 28.78
CA GLN A 83 -36.58 -17.42 27.35
C GLN A 83 -37.09 -16.01 26.96
N MET A 84 -38.22 -15.58 27.53
CA MET A 84 -38.78 -14.25 27.36
C MET A 84 -37.87 -13.15 27.95
N LEU A 85 -37.08 -13.46 28.98
CA LEU A 85 -36.07 -12.57 29.57
C LEU A 85 -34.77 -12.54 28.73
N LEU A 86 -34.34 -13.67 28.18
CA LEU A 86 -33.06 -13.82 27.45
C LEU A 86 -33.12 -13.34 25.99
N LEU A 87 -34.26 -13.49 25.31
CA LEU A 87 -34.41 -13.14 23.90
C LEU A 87 -34.10 -11.65 23.59
N PRO A 88 -34.45 -10.67 24.46
CA PRO A 88 -34.02 -9.28 24.31
C PRO A 88 -32.52 -9.02 24.47
N PHE A 89 -31.74 -9.93 25.07
CA PHE A 89 -30.29 -9.75 25.22
C PHE A 89 -29.53 -10.05 23.92
N ILE A 90 -30.09 -10.83 23.01
CA ILE A 90 -29.42 -11.19 21.74
C ILE A 90 -29.14 -9.94 20.88
N PRO A 91 -30.10 -9.02 20.64
CA PRO A 91 -29.84 -7.76 19.94
C PRO A 91 -28.87 -6.84 20.70
N ILE A 92 -28.94 -6.81 22.04
CA ILE A 92 -28.06 -5.96 22.87
C ILE A 92 -26.61 -6.44 22.76
N MET A 93 -26.39 -7.75 22.83
CA MET A 93 -25.06 -8.35 22.66
C MET A 93 -24.53 -8.12 21.24
N ALA A 94 -25.37 -8.26 20.22
CA ALA A 94 -24.99 -7.97 18.83
C ALA A 94 -24.54 -6.50 18.66
N LEU A 95 -25.24 -5.54 19.27
CA LEU A 95 -24.87 -4.12 19.25
C LEU A 95 -23.56 -3.84 19.99
N ILE A 96 -23.32 -4.51 21.12
CA ILE A 96 -22.06 -4.36 21.87
C ILE A 96 -20.91 -4.93 21.05
N THR A 97 -21.04 -6.14 20.51
CA THR A 97 -20.00 -6.75 19.68
C THR A 97 -19.70 -5.89 18.45
N GLN A 98 -20.73 -5.36 17.79
CA GLN A 98 -20.56 -4.49 16.64
C GLN A 98 -19.86 -3.17 17.00
N ASN A 99 -20.25 -2.52 18.11
CA ASN A 99 -19.58 -1.30 18.59
C ASN A 99 -18.10 -1.58 18.95
N VAL A 100 -17.81 -2.73 19.55
CA VAL A 100 -16.44 -3.14 19.87
C VAL A 100 -15.62 -3.35 18.60
N VAL A 101 -16.15 -4.05 17.59
CA VAL A 101 -15.46 -4.26 16.31
C VAL A 101 -15.26 -2.94 15.56
N ASN A 102 -16.26 -2.06 15.55
CA ASN A 102 -16.15 -0.73 14.93
C ASN A 102 -15.09 0.14 15.63
N MET A 103 -15.03 0.09 16.96
CA MET A 103 -14.00 0.82 17.71
C MET A 103 -12.60 0.25 17.45
N LEU A 104 -12.47 -1.08 17.39
CA LEU A 104 -11.19 -1.73 17.07
C LEU A 104 -10.69 -1.36 15.68
N THR A 105 -11.56 -1.39 14.67
CA THR A 105 -11.21 -0.97 13.31
C THR A 105 -10.84 0.52 13.24
N VAL A 106 -11.57 1.40 13.92
CA VAL A 106 -11.21 2.83 14.00
C VAL A 106 -9.87 3.05 14.72
N LEU A 107 -9.59 2.30 15.79
CA LEU A 107 -8.31 2.38 16.51
C LEU A 107 -7.14 1.89 15.65
N GLU A 108 -7.32 0.79 14.91
CA GLU A 108 -6.34 0.28 13.95
C GLU A 108 -6.08 1.31 12.84
N HIS A 109 -7.13 1.92 12.30
CA HIS A 109 -6.99 2.99 11.31
C HIS A 109 -6.30 4.24 11.87
N GLN A 110 -6.56 4.63 13.12
CA GLN A 110 -5.87 5.76 13.75
C GLN A 110 -4.39 5.46 14.01
N TYR A 111 -4.07 4.22 14.39
CA TYR A 111 -2.70 3.78 14.59
C TYR A 111 -1.91 3.82 13.27
N ASP A 112 -2.45 3.24 12.20
CA ASP A 112 -1.85 3.27 10.86
C ASP A 112 -1.69 4.72 10.33
N MET A 113 -2.63 5.60 10.64
CA MET A 113 -2.57 7.01 10.22
C MET A 113 -1.45 7.77 10.94
N GLN A 114 -1.25 7.52 12.24
CA GLN A 114 -0.19 8.17 13.02
C GLN A 114 1.19 7.72 12.52
N GLU A 115 1.38 6.42 12.31
CA GLU A 115 2.61 5.87 11.72
C GLU A 115 2.88 6.49 10.33
N SER A 116 1.83 6.66 9.52
CA SER A 116 1.97 7.27 8.19
C SER A 116 2.36 8.75 8.24
N ILE A 117 1.96 9.51 9.26
CA ILE A 117 2.36 10.93 9.40
C ILE A 117 3.86 11.01 9.73
N ASP A 118 4.31 10.23 10.72
CA ASP A 118 5.71 10.23 11.14
C ASP A 118 6.62 9.78 9.99
N GLN A 119 6.17 8.79 9.20
CA GLN A 119 6.86 8.32 8.01
C GLN A 119 6.99 9.40 6.91
N VAL A 120 5.94 10.19 6.67
CA VAL A 120 5.97 11.28 5.67
C VAL A 120 6.93 12.39 6.08
N GLN A 121 6.99 12.71 7.37
CA GLN A 121 7.94 13.70 7.88
C GLN A 121 9.39 13.22 7.70
N ILE A 122 9.70 11.99 8.10
CA ILE A 122 11.04 11.39 7.88
C ILE A 122 11.40 11.38 6.39
N SER A 123 10.45 11.01 5.51
CA SER A 123 10.67 11.02 4.06
C SER A 123 10.93 12.43 3.51
N THR A 124 10.32 13.46 4.09
CA THR A 124 10.51 14.86 3.67
C THR A 124 11.90 15.33 4.09
N ASP A 125 12.28 15.08 5.35
CA ASP A 125 13.57 15.48 5.89
C ASP A 125 14.72 14.76 5.16
N LEU A 126 14.53 13.47 4.86
CA LEU A 126 15.47 12.67 4.07
C LEU A 126 15.62 13.20 2.65
N GLY A 127 14.51 13.63 2.02
CA GLY A 127 14.52 14.29 0.71
C GLY A 127 15.34 15.58 0.74
N ASN A 128 15.12 16.44 1.73
CA ASN A 128 15.86 17.69 1.90
C ASN A 128 17.36 17.45 2.10
N VAL A 129 17.74 16.48 2.94
CA VAL A 129 19.16 16.11 3.14
C VAL A 129 19.78 15.60 1.84
N THR A 130 19.06 14.75 1.11
CA THR A 130 19.54 14.21 -0.17
C THR A 130 19.80 15.33 -1.18
N GLU A 131 18.84 16.24 -1.35
CA GLU A 131 18.97 17.37 -2.27
C GLU A 131 20.14 18.27 -1.89
N ALA A 132 20.30 18.55 -0.59
CA ALA A 132 21.41 19.35 -0.09
C ALA A 132 22.79 18.69 -0.38
N LEU A 133 22.92 17.37 -0.17
CA LEU A 133 24.12 16.61 -0.48
C LEU A 133 24.40 16.53 -1.99
N GLN A 134 23.36 16.36 -2.83
CA GLN A 134 23.48 16.40 -4.29
C GLN A 134 23.96 17.77 -4.78
N SER A 135 23.39 18.85 -4.25
CA SER A 135 23.81 20.22 -4.55
C SER A 135 25.23 20.47 -4.06
N GLU A 136 25.58 20.01 -2.86
CA GLU A 136 26.91 20.19 -2.29
C GLU A 136 27.99 19.48 -3.10
N ARG A 137 27.71 18.26 -3.57
CA ARG A 137 28.59 17.52 -4.49
C ARG A 137 28.87 18.33 -5.75
N ALA A 138 27.84 18.90 -6.38
CA ALA A 138 28.00 19.69 -7.61
C ALA A 138 28.84 20.96 -7.36
N GLU A 139 28.63 21.66 -6.25
CA GLU A 139 29.43 22.85 -5.93
C GLU A 139 30.90 22.52 -5.62
N ILE A 140 31.14 21.41 -4.91
CA ILE A 140 32.49 20.93 -4.62
C ILE A 140 33.18 20.50 -5.91
N ALA A 141 32.52 19.72 -6.77
CA ALA A 141 33.08 19.29 -8.05
C ALA A 141 33.49 20.49 -8.92
N PHE A 142 32.60 21.46 -9.07
CA PHE A 142 32.89 22.70 -9.79
C PHE A 142 34.09 23.45 -9.19
N PHE A 143 34.14 23.58 -7.86
CA PHE A 143 35.25 24.25 -7.17
C PHE A 143 36.60 23.54 -7.39
N LEU A 144 36.61 22.22 -7.31
CA LEU A 144 37.82 21.40 -7.45
C LEU A 144 38.33 21.36 -8.88
N PHE A 145 37.45 21.22 -9.87
CA PHE A 145 37.85 21.14 -11.28
C PHE A 145 38.22 22.51 -11.88
N THR A 146 37.75 23.61 -11.29
CA THR A 146 38.12 24.97 -11.72
C THR A 146 39.28 25.58 -10.92
N ASN A 147 40.00 24.77 -10.13
CA ASN A 147 41.15 25.19 -9.34
C ASN A 147 40.85 26.42 -8.44
N GLY A 148 39.64 26.48 -7.88
CA GLY A 148 39.21 27.57 -7.00
C GLY A 148 38.92 28.91 -7.67
N SER A 149 38.58 28.92 -8.98
CA SER A 149 38.27 30.16 -9.72
C SER A 149 37.11 30.99 -9.14
N VAL A 150 37.03 32.26 -9.58
CA VAL A 150 36.35 33.41 -8.95
C VAL A 150 34.84 33.26 -8.67
N ILE A 151 34.15 32.29 -9.26
CA ILE A 151 32.72 32.02 -8.95
C ILE A 151 32.64 31.16 -7.69
N ARG A 152 33.27 31.61 -6.61
CA ARG A 152 33.15 31.00 -5.30
C ARG A 152 31.78 31.39 -4.76
N ARG A 153 30.76 30.58 -5.07
CA ARG A 153 29.60 30.53 -4.16
C ARG A 153 30.15 30.20 -2.78
N ASN A 154 29.55 30.78 -1.75
CA ASN A 154 30.05 30.62 -0.39
C ASN A 154 29.84 29.17 0.06
N LEU A 155 30.77 28.26 -0.28
CA LEU A 155 30.75 26.84 0.11
C LEU A 155 30.50 26.67 1.61
N SER A 156 31.00 27.61 2.41
CA SER A 156 30.79 27.63 3.86
C SER A 156 29.31 27.76 4.24
N GLU A 157 28.55 28.60 3.52
CA GLU A 157 27.10 28.75 3.71
C GLU A 157 26.35 27.49 3.24
N HIS A 158 26.77 26.92 2.12
CA HIS A 158 26.18 25.67 1.61
C HIS A 158 26.41 24.50 2.57
N PHE A 159 27.62 24.37 3.13
CA PHE A 159 27.94 23.36 4.14
C PHE A 159 27.13 23.56 5.43
N GLN A 160 26.92 24.81 5.85
CA GLN A 160 26.08 25.13 7.00
C GLN A 160 24.62 24.73 6.76
N TYR A 161 24.09 25.00 5.58
CA TYR A 161 22.74 24.60 5.21
C TYR A 161 22.56 23.08 5.27
N THR A 162 23.46 22.32 4.64
CA THR A 162 23.45 20.85 4.72
C THR A 162 23.54 20.36 6.17
N ASN A 163 24.37 21.00 7.00
CA ASN A 163 24.52 20.63 8.41
C ASN A 163 23.24 20.82 9.22
N LEU A 164 22.52 21.92 9.00
CA LEU A 164 21.24 22.17 9.66
C LEU A 164 20.23 21.07 9.33
N LEU A 165 20.14 20.69 8.06
CA LEU A 165 19.23 19.63 7.62
C LEU A 165 19.63 18.26 8.18
N ILE A 166 20.93 17.93 8.19
CA ILE A 166 21.39 16.70 8.81
C ILE A 166 21.09 16.70 10.31
N ASP A 167 21.32 17.82 11.01
CA ASP A 167 21.11 17.92 12.45
C ASP A 167 19.63 17.76 12.86
N ASP A 168 18.71 18.28 12.06
CA ASP A 168 17.27 18.12 12.25
C ASP A 168 16.76 16.71 11.90
N LEU A 169 17.42 16.04 10.95
CA LEU A 169 17.03 14.70 10.50
C LEU A 169 17.06 13.68 11.64
N GLN A 170 15.92 13.02 11.87
CA GLN A 170 15.87 11.77 12.64
C GLN A 170 16.58 10.68 11.85
N TRP A 171 17.71 10.21 12.37
CA TRP A 171 18.58 9.28 11.66
C TRP A 171 17.87 7.94 11.43
N PRO A 172 17.59 7.55 10.18
CA PRO A 172 16.85 6.33 9.90
C PRO A 172 17.74 5.10 10.06
N ASP A 173 17.10 3.95 10.25
CA ASP A 173 17.77 2.66 10.09
C ASP A 173 17.88 2.34 8.59
N PHE A 174 19.09 2.48 8.05
CA PHE A 174 19.35 2.30 6.63
C PHE A 174 19.35 0.81 6.28
N ARG A 175 18.71 0.47 5.16
CA ARG A 175 18.70 -0.90 4.64
C ARG A 175 20.09 -1.41 4.24
N ILE A 176 20.91 -0.51 3.71
CA ILE A 176 22.27 -0.82 3.29
C ILE A 176 23.14 -0.71 4.54
N ASP A 177 23.66 -1.84 5.00
CA ASP A 177 24.60 -1.86 6.12
C ASP A 177 25.93 -1.26 5.65
N ASP A 178 26.17 -0.04 6.08
CA ASP A 178 27.41 0.67 5.85
C ASP A 178 27.87 1.32 7.15
N GLU A 179 29.11 1.04 7.55
CA GLU A 179 29.69 1.54 8.80
C GLU A 179 29.56 3.07 8.93
N LEU A 180 29.66 3.82 7.83
CA LEU A 180 29.56 5.29 7.85
C LEU A 180 28.15 5.78 8.19
N PHE A 181 27.13 4.98 7.90
CA PHE A 181 25.71 5.32 8.03
C PHE A 181 25.05 4.69 9.26
N GLN A 182 25.75 3.81 9.99
CA GLN A 182 25.26 3.27 11.26
C GLN A 182 25.06 4.35 12.33
N ASN A 183 25.82 5.44 12.26
CA ASN A 183 25.76 6.51 13.25
C ASN A 183 25.83 7.89 12.59
N LYS A 184 24.81 8.71 12.84
CA LYS A 184 24.73 10.13 12.44
C LYS A 184 26.01 10.90 12.73
N ILE A 185 26.60 10.71 13.92
CA ILE A 185 27.80 11.40 14.36
C ILE A 185 29.00 10.96 13.52
N LEU A 186 29.10 9.66 13.20
CA LEU A 186 30.18 9.15 12.37
C LEU A 186 30.10 9.70 10.95
N PHE A 187 28.91 9.73 10.36
CA PHE A 187 28.66 10.38 9.07
C PHE A 187 29.07 11.86 9.10
N ARG A 188 28.62 12.62 10.11
CA ARG A 188 28.96 14.05 10.29
C ARG A 188 30.47 14.28 10.40
N ILE A 189 31.17 13.50 11.24
CA ILE A 189 32.63 13.61 11.39
C ILE A 189 33.34 13.36 10.06
N ARG A 190 32.91 12.36 9.30
CA ARG A 190 33.53 12.00 8.02
C ARG A 190 33.28 13.05 6.94
N LEU A 191 32.05 13.57 6.89
CA LEU A 191 31.68 14.68 6.02
C LEU A 191 32.52 15.94 6.32
N ASP A 192 32.68 16.29 7.59
CA ASP A 192 33.48 17.45 8.00
C ASP A 192 34.98 17.26 7.79
N ASP A 193 35.53 16.05 7.99
CA ASP A 193 36.93 15.74 7.64
C ASP A 193 37.18 15.96 6.14
N PHE A 194 36.25 15.54 5.29
CA PHE A 194 36.35 15.75 3.85
C PHE A 194 36.30 17.24 3.46
N ARG A 195 35.32 17.99 3.99
CA ARG A 195 35.19 19.44 3.75
C ARG A 195 36.43 20.21 4.18
N ASN A 196 37.02 19.86 5.32
CA ASN A 196 38.23 20.49 5.82
C ASN A 196 39.44 20.27 4.91
N LYS A 197 39.54 19.10 4.28
CA LYS A 197 40.60 18.81 3.29
C LYS A 197 40.41 19.60 2.01
N ILE A 198 39.17 19.70 1.50
CA ILE A 198 38.84 20.57 0.37
C ILE A 198 39.23 22.02 0.65
N ALA A 199 38.88 22.54 1.83
CA ALA A 199 39.16 23.92 2.20
C ALA A 199 40.67 24.23 2.24
N LYS A 200 41.50 23.23 2.58
CA LYS A 200 42.97 23.36 2.65
C LYS A 200 43.67 23.00 1.33
N PHE A 201 42.95 22.52 0.32
CA PHE A 201 43.53 21.88 -0.87
C PHE A 201 44.57 20.80 -0.52
N ASP A 202 44.32 20.09 0.58
CA ASP A 202 45.24 19.10 1.16
C ASP A 202 44.86 17.72 0.63
N PHE A 203 45.25 17.44 -0.62
CA PHE A 203 44.99 16.18 -1.31
C PHE A 203 46.27 15.34 -1.39
N ASP A 204 46.29 14.24 -0.62
CA ASP A 204 47.35 13.25 -0.61
C ASP A 204 46.98 12.03 -1.47
N GLU A 205 47.92 11.09 -1.66
CA GLU A 205 47.72 9.81 -2.37
C GLU A 205 46.52 8.99 -1.83
N LYS A 206 46.12 9.21 -0.56
CA LYS A 206 45.00 8.55 0.11
C LYS A 206 43.65 9.25 -0.06
N TYR A 207 43.64 10.53 -0.42
CA TYR A 207 42.42 11.34 -0.53
C TYR A 207 42.49 12.16 -1.82
N SER A 208 42.00 11.57 -2.91
CA SER A 208 41.90 12.26 -4.18
C SER A 208 40.55 12.98 -4.32
N ILE A 209 40.46 13.88 -5.31
CA ILE A 209 39.21 14.56 -5.69
C ILE A 209 38.14 13.52 -6.02
N GLU A 210 38.55 12.45 -6.70
CA GLU A 210 37.71 11.33 -7.12
C GLU A 210 37.17 10.55 -5.90
N SER A 211 38.00 10.30 -4.87
CA SER A 211 37.53 9.66 -3.62
C SER A 211 36.46 10.50 -2.90
N GLY A 212 36.56 11.82 -3.01
CA GLY A 212 35.59 12.76 -2.47
C GLY A 212 34.23 12.71 -3.17
N ILE A 213 34.26 12.71 -4.49
CA ILE A 213 33.07 12.57 -5.33
C ILE A 213 32.42 11.20 -5.09
N GLU A 214 33.22 10.14 -4.96
CA GLU A 214 32.75 8.79 -4.66
C GLU A 214 32.03 8.72 -3.29
N PHE A 215 32.56 9.40 -2.27
CA PHE A 215 31.90 9.52 -0.97
C PHE A 215 30.50 10.14 -1.09
N TYR A 216 30.35 11.25 -1.82
CA TYR A 216 29.04 11.86 -2.04
C TYR A 216 28.11 10.98 -2.87
N ASN A 217 28.61 10.32 -3.92
CA ASN A 217 27.82 9.40 -4.73
C ASN A 217 27.27 8.26 -3.87
N LYS A 218 28.10 7.69 -2.99
CA LYS A 218 27.70 6.66 -2.05
C LYS A 218 26.66 7.16 -1.04
N ALA A 219 26.87 8.36 -0.48
CA ALA A 219 25.93 8.97 0.44
C ALA A 219 24.57 9.21 -0.23
N ASN A 220 24.55 9.89 -1.38
CA ASN A 220 23.33 10.14 -2.13
C ASN A 220 22.63 8.83 -2.49
N TYR A 221 23.35 7.79 -2.92
CA TYR A 221 22.76 6.48 -3.20
C TYR A 221 22.04 5.88 -1.99
N ILE A 222 22.67 5.88 -0.81
CA ILE A 222 22.08 5.32 0.42
C ILE A 222 20.86 6.12 0.88
N PHE A 223 20.94 7.46 0.86
CA PHE A 223 19.83 8.34 1.20
C PHE A 223 18.65 8.17 0.22
N LEU A 224 18.92 8.09 -1.08
CA LEU A 224 17.92 7.85 -2.12
C LEU A 224 17.27 6.48 -2.03
N ASP A 225 18.05 5.44 -1.71
CA ASP A 225 17.53 4.10 -1.52
C ASP A 225 16.55 4.05 -0.34
N GLN A 226 16.93 4.70 0.75
CA GLN A 226 16.11 4.83 1.94
C GLN A 226 14.84 5.67 1.66
N LEU A 227 14.94 6.77 0.91
CA LEU A 227 13.79 7.57 0.47
C LEU A 227 12.82 6.76 -0.40
N THR A 228 13.39 5.97 -1.30
CA THR A 228 12.64 5.09 -2.20
C THR A 228 11.89 3.99 -1.45
N ARG A 229 12.41 3.54 -0.30
CA ARG A 229 11.75 2.58 0.59
C ARG A 229 10.55 3.19 1.31
N GLU A 230 10.69 4.40 1.84
CA GLU A 230 9.62 5.05 2.61
C GLU A 230 8.38 5.34 1.76
N ILE A 231 8.54 5.45 0.44
CA ILE A 231 7.43 5.48 -0.49
C ILE A 231 6.76 4.09 -0.56
N LYS A 232 5.74 3.91 0.30
CA LYS A 232 4.89 2.71 0.40
C LYS A 232 4.24 2.38 -0.96
N GLU A 233 4.65 1.26 -1.56
CA GLU A 233 3.97 0.66 -2.72
C GLU A 233 2.80 -0.21 -2.22
N LYS A 234 1.61 0.39 -2.03
CA LYS A 234 0.39 -0.40 -1.84
C LYS A 234 -0.20 -0.73 -3.22
N ASP A 235 -0.03 -1.98 -3.66
CA ASP A 235 -0.50 -2.52 -4.95
C ASP A 235 -2.02 -2.38 -5.18
N ALA A 236 -2.80 -2.18 -4.12
CA ALA A 236 -4.26 -2.08 -4.22
C ALA A 236 -4.75 -0.77 -4.85
N SER A 237 -3.95 0.31 -4.83
CA SER A 237 -4.39 1.64 -5.25
C SER A 237 -3.81 2.05 -6.60
N GLY A 238 -4.58 2.73 -7.46
CA GLY A 238 -4.08 3.27 -8.73
C GLY A 238 -2.90 4.27 -8.62
N VAL A 239 -2.54 4.66 -7.39
CA VAL A 239 -1.50 5.61 -7.02
C VAL A 239 -0.08 5.04 -7.19
N TRP A 240 0.10 3.71 -7.18
CA TRP A 240 1.44 3.09 -7.29
C TRP A 240 2.22 3.54 -8.53
N ARG A 241 1.54 3.82 -9.65
CA ARG A 241 2.17 4.30 -10.90
C ARG A 241 2.78 5.69 -10.74
N LEU A 242 2.11 6.57 -9.99
CA LEU A 242 2.61 7.91 -9.69
C LEU A 242 3.85 7.82 -8.79
N LEU A 243 3.80 6.94 -7.78
CA LEU A 243 4.93 6.69 -6.90
C LEU A 243 6.13 6.11 -7.65
N LEU A 244 5.90 5.16 -8.57
CA LEU A 244 6.96 4.60 -9.41
C LEU A 244 7.56 5.66 -10.36
N ALA A 245 6.73 6.51 -10.97
CA ALA A 245 7.21 7.63 -11.78
C ALA A 245 8.07 8.60 -10.97
N TYR A 246 7.65 8.91 -9.75
CA TYR A 246 8.42 9.75 -8.82
C TYR A 246 9.78 9.12 -8.46
N LYS A 247 9.81 7.82 -8.12
CA LYS A 247 11.05 7.06 -7.86
C LYS A 247 12.01 7.10 -9.06
N ASN A 248 11.48 6.89 -10.26
CA ASN A 248 12.28 6.96 -11.49
C ASN A 248 12.80 8.38 -11.75
N MET A 249 12.01 9.42 -11.49
CA MET A 249 12.45 10.80 -11.65
C MET A 249 13.58 11.17 -10.69
N ILE A 250 13.49 10.73 -9.43
CA ILE A 250 14.56 10.92 -8.45
C ILE A 250 15.85 10.21 -8.89
N ARG A 251 15.76 8.94 -9.32
CA ARG A 251 16.92 8.20 -9.84
C ARG A 251 17.52 8.85 -11.08
N ALA A 252 16.68 9.38 -11.97
CA ALA A 252 17.13 10.11 -13.14
C ALA A 252 17.94 11.35 -12.77
N ILE A 253 17.44 12.16 -11.82
CA ILE A 253 18.14 13.36 -11.33
C ILE A 253 19.52 12.99 -10.77
N GLU A 254 19.62 11.90 -10.00
CA GLU A 254 20.91 11.47 -9.45
C GLU A 254 21.91 11.04 -10.53
N HIS A 255 21.48 10.19 -11.47
CA HIS A 255 22.36 9.74 -12.55
C HIS A 255 22.79 10.89 -13.47
N LEU A 256 21.88 11.81 -13.80
CA LEU A 256 22.24 13.03 -14.54
C LEU A 256 23.16 13.94 -13.72
N GLY A 257 22.98 14.01 -12.41
CA GLY A 257 23.87 14.73 -11.50
C GLY A 257 25.29 14.16 -11.48
N ILE A 258 25.45 12.84 -11.47
CA ILE A 258 26.76 12.17 -11.60
C ILE A 258 27.38 12.46 -12.97
N SER A 259 26.60 12.35 -14.06
CA SER A 259 27.04 12.70 -15.42
C SER A 259 27.53 14.16 -15.49
N MET A 260 26.83 15.10 -14.85
CA MET A 260 27.21 16.50 -14.80
C MET A 260 28.58 16.73 -14.15
N VAL A 261 28.93 15.99 -13.10
CA VAL A 261 30.25 16.07 -12.43
C VAL A 261 31.39 15.74 -13.41
N PHE A 262 31.22 14.72 -14.26
CA PHE A 262 32.20 14.40 -15.30
C PHE A 262 32.25 15.45 -16.42
N GLY A 263 31.10 16.07 -16.73
CA GLY A 263 31.05 17.25 -17.60
C GLY A 263 31.88 18.41 -17.05
N GLU A 264 31.76 18.70 -15.76
CA GLU A 264 32.57 19.71 -15.06
C GLU A 264 34.06 19.36 -15.08
N GLN A 265 34.41 18.09 -14.87
CA GLN A 265 35.78 17.61 -14.99
C GLN A 265 36.36 17.89 -16.38
N TYR A 266 35.61 17.55 -17.44
CA TYR A 266 36.05 17.77 -18.82
C TYR A 266 36.24 19.26 -19.14
N TYR A 267 35.29 20.12 -18.78
CA TYR A 267 35.40 21.56 -19.04
C TYR A 267 36.43 22.26 -18.14
N GLY A 268 36.65 21.77 -16.91
CA GLY A 268 37.62 22.32 -15.97
C GLY A 268 39.06 21.91 -16.25
N ARG A 269 39.30 20.62 -16.53
CA ARG A 269 40.65 20.07 -16.78
C ARG A 269 41.03 20.02 -18.26
N GLY A 270 40.05 20.05 -19.18
CA GLY A 270 40.26 20.00 -20.63
C GLY A 270 40.37 18.58 -21.22
N GLU A 271 40.38 17.55 -20.38
CA GLU A 271 40.43 16.15 -20.77
C GLU A 271 39.57 15.29 -19.85
N LEU A 272 39.13 14.14 -20.36
CA LEU A 272 38.43 13.11 -19.60
C LEU A 272 39.09 11.78 -19.93
N ASP A 273 39.55 11.07 -18.91
CA ASP A 273 40.14 9.74 -19.08
C ASP A 273 39.07 8.72 -19.51
N GLN A 274 39.52 7.57 -20.01
CA GLN A 274 38.63 6.55 -20.56
C GLN A 274 37.63 6.02 -19.51
N SER A 275 38.06 5.83 -18.26
CA SER A 275 37.17 5.39 -17.17
C SER A 275 36.10 6.42 -16.87
N SER A 276 36.47 7.68 -16.65
CA SER A 276 35.53 8.77 -16.40
C SER A 276 34.58 9.00 -17.58
N TYR A 277 35.04 8.81 -18.82
CA TYR A 277 34.16 8.87 -20.01
C TYR A 277 33.13 7.74 -20.04
N ILE A 278 33.53 6.51 -19.68
CA ILE A 278 32.59 5.39 -19.59
C ILE A 278 31.55 5.65 -18.49
N GLU A 279 31.98 6.16 -17.33
CA GLU A 279 31.07 6.50 -16.24
C GLU A 279 30.11 7.62 -16.61
N PHE A 280 30.59 8.66 -17.31
CA PHE A 280 29.77 9.72 -17.88
C PHE A 280 28.67 9.16 -18.80
N VAL A 281 29.04 8.41 -19.84
CA VAL A 281 28.07 7.86 -20.81
C VAL A 281 27.10 6.89 -20.15
N THR A 282 27.57 6.08 -19.21
CA THR A 282 26.73 5.09 -18.51
C THR A 282 25.67 5.81 -17.67
N ASN A 283 26.08 6.79 -16.86
CA ASN A 283 25.15 7.54 -16.02
C ASN A 283 24.21 8.44 -16.85
N ASP A 284 24.69 9.05 -17.92
CA ASP A 284 23.82 9.79 -18.84
C ASP A 284 22.73 8.89 -19.45
N ALA A 285 23.12 7.72 -19.96
CA ALA A 285 22.18 6.75 -20.53
C ALA A 285 21.16 6.25 -19.51
N LEU A 286 21.59 5.91 -18.29
CA LEU A 286 20.70 5.50 -17.20
C LEU A 286 19.74 6.63 -16.81
N GLY A 287 20.23 7.86 -16.70
CA GLY A 287 19.42 9.04 -16.42
C GLY A 287 18.31 9.23 -17.45
N GLN A 288 18.66 9.16 -18.73
CA GLN A 288 17.69 9.25 -19.83
C GLN A 288 16.69 8.09 -19.84
N ASP A 289 17.13 6.87 -19.55
CA ASP A 289 16.24 5.71 -19.46
C ASP A 289 15.20 5.89 -18.34
N PHE A 290 15.63 6.29 -17.14
CA PHE A 290 14.71 6.58 -16.05
C PHE A 290 13.74 7.74 -16.35
N LEU A 291 14.19 8.78 -17.06
CA LEU A 291 13.30 9.85 -17.54
C LEU A 291 12.26 9.32 -18.52
N ASN A 292 12.67 8.53 -19.51
CA ASN A 292 11.76 7.94 -20.49
C ASN A 292 10.75 6.99 -19.83
N GLN A 293 11.19 6.17 -18.87
CA GLN A 293 10.30 5.35 -18.05
C GLN A 293 9.30 6.22 -17.28
N SER A 294 9.72 7.35 -16.72
CA SER A 294 8.84 8.30 -16.02
C SER A 294 7.82 8.93 -16.97
N GLN A 295 8.22 9.27 -18.20
CA GLN A 295 7.34 9.82 -19.23
C GLN A 295 6.24 8.85 -19.67
N ASN A 296 6.49 7.53 -19.65
CA ASN A 296 5.44 6.54 -19.92
C ASN A 296 4.26 6.65 -18.92
N PHE A 297 4.49 7.23 -17.74
CA PHE A 297 3.46 7.52 -16.75
C PHE A 297 2.89 8.95 -16.86
N ALA A 298 3.46 9.83 -17.68
CA ALA A 298 2.99 11.22 -17.83
C ALA A 298 1.55 11.31 -18.36
N TYR A 299 1.09 10.33 -19.15
CA TYR A 299 -0.32 10.23 -19.56
C TYR A 299 -1.27 10.14 -18.36
N TRP A 300 -0.86 9.45 -17.28
CA TRP A 300 -1.66 9.35 -16.06
C TRP A 300 -1.69 10.65 -15.26
N ILE A 301 -0.65 11.48 -15.34
CA ILE A 301 -0.53 12.75 -14.61
C ILE A 301 -1.32 13.87 -15.30
N LYS A 302 -1.43 13.85 -16.64
CA LYS A 302 -2.12 14.89 -17.41
C LYS A 302 -3.59 15.04 -17.04
N ASP A 303 -4.26 13.95 -16.67
CA ASP A 303 -5.59 14.00 -16.08
C ASP A 303 -5.50 14.23 -14.55
N ARG A 304 -5.09 15.43 -14.13
CA ARG A 304 -5.05 15.81 -12.71
C ARG A 304 -6.36 15.50 -11.99
N ASP A 305 -7.49 15.76 -12.65
CA ASP A 305 -8.83 15.47 -12.14
C ASP A 305 -9.05 13.96 -11.92
N ARG A 306 -8.43 13.10 -12.71
CA ARG A 306 -8.53 11.64 -12.57
C ARG A 306 -7.68 11.14 -11.42
N VAL A 307 -6.48 11.70 -11.22
CA VAL A 307 -5.65 11.41 -10.06
C VAL A 307 -6.36 11.82 -8.77
N GLU A 308 -6.90 13.03 -8.73
CA GLU A 308 -7.66 13.52 -7.58
C GLU A 308 -8.90 12.66 -7.33
N LYS A 309 -9.66 12.30 -8.38
CA LYS A 309 -10.81 11.38 -8.27
C LYS A 309 -10.41 9.98 -7.82
N LEU A 310 -9.27 9.44 -8.25
CA LEU A 310 -8.78 8.13 -7.82
C LEU A 310 -8.43 8.16 -6.33
N ILE A 311 -7.67 9.17 -5.89
CA ILE A 311 -7.33 9.33 -4.47
C ILE A 311 -8.60 9.52 -3.63
N MET A 312 -9.53 10.37 -4.08
CA MET A 312 -10.79 10.63 -3.39
C MET A 312 -11.73 9.42 -3.37
N ASN A 313 -11.76 8.62 -4.43
CA ASN A 313 -12.56 7.40 -4.48
C ASN A 313 -11.97 6.32 -3.57
N GLU A 314 -10.64 6.15 -3.55
CA GLU A 314 -9.97 5.21 -2.65
C GLU A 314 -10.21 5.58 -1.17
N MET A 315 -10.08 6.88 -0.84
CA MET A 315 -10.42 7.39 0.50
C MET A 315 -11.91 7.20 0.82
N ARG A 316 -12.79 7.38 -0.17
CA ARG A 316 -14.24 7.19 -0.01
C ARG A 316 -14.61 5.72 0.19
N ASP A 317 -14.00 4.79 -0.53
CA ASP A 317 -14.27 3.36 -0.40
C ASP A 317 -13.78 2.83 0.95
N SER A 318 -12.63 3.31 1.43
CA SER A 318 -12.16 3.07 2.80
C SER A 318 -13.14 3.60 3.84
N ASN A 319 -13.69 4.81 3.64
CA ASN A 319 -14.70 5.40 4.54
C ASN A 319 -16.10 4.74 4.41
N SER A 320 -16.43 4.16 3.25
CA SER A 320 -17.73 3.52 3.01
C SER A 320 -17.89 2.24 3.82
N GLN A 321 -16.80 1.52 4.11
CA GLN A 321 -16.86 0.36 5.00
C GLN A 321 -17.29 0.75 6.42
N VAL A 322 -16.79 1.89 6.91
CA VAL A 322 -17.20 2.46 8.21
C VAL A 322 -18.67 2.86 8.19
N PHE A 323 -19.13 3.49 7.10
CA PHE A 323 -20.53 3.90 6.94
C PHE A 323 -21.50 2.71 6.94
N LEU A 324 -21.15 1.62 6.26
CA LEU A 324 -21.97 0.41 6.21
C LEU A 324 -22.06 -0.26 7.59
N GLY A 325 -20.95 -0.22 8.36
CA GLY A 325 -20.92 -0.60 9.76
C GLY A 325 -21.84 0.24 10.65
N ILE A 326 -21.88 1.57 10.46
CA ILE A 326 -22.78 2.47 11.21
C ILE A 326 -24.24 2.23 10.83
N ALA A 327 -24.55 2.07 9.54
CA ALA A 327 -25.90 1.86 9.04
C ALA A 327 -26.54 0.57 9.61
N VAL A 328 -25.76 -0.53 9.66
CA VAL A 328 -26.21 -1.78 10.29
C VAL A 328 -26.48 -1.57 11.78
N LEU A 329 -25.66 -0.77 12.46
CA LEU A 329 -25.80 -0.48 13.89
C LEU A 329 -27.09 0.29 14.19
N CYS A 330 -27.40 1.30 13.36
CA CYS A 330 -28.65 2.04 13.43
C CYS A 330 -29.87 1.13 13.22
N THR A 331 -29.82 0.22 12.24
CA THR A 331 -30.93 -0.72 12.02
C THR A 331 -31.15 -1.65 13.21
N VAL A 332 -30.08 -2.19 13.81
CA VAL A 332 -30.20 -3.09 14.97
C VAL A 332 -30.71 -2.33 16.21
N LEU A 333 -30.29 -1.07 16.40
CA LEU A 333 -30.79 -0.20 17.47
C LEU A 333 -32.27 0.16 17.33
N LEU A 334 -32.77 0.34 16.10
CA LEU A 334 -34.19 0.63 15.85
C LEU A 334 -35.09 -0.61 16.03
N ILE A 335 -34.58 -1.79 15.68
CA ILE A 335 -35.32 -3.05 15.78
C ILE A 335 -35.42 -3.54 17.24
N SER A 336 -34.40 -3.28 18.08
CA SER A 336 -34.35 -3.74 19.47
C SER A 336 -35.54 -3.28 20.35
N PRO A 337 -35.93 -1.99 20.39
CA PRO A 337 -37.12 -1.52 21.13
C PRO A 337 -38.44 -2.11 20.62
N ILE A 338 -38.56 -2.31 19.30
CA ILE A 338 -39.77 -2.84 18.67
C ILE A 338 -39.99 -4.29 19.12
N ILE A 339 -38.92 -5.10 19.15
CA ILE A 339 -38.98 -6.48 19.65
C ILE A 339 -39.35 -6.49 21.14
N ILE A 340 -38.76 -5.62 21.96
CA ILE A 340 -39.07 -5.53 23.40
C ILE A 340 -40.55 -5.15 23.63
N LEU A 341 -41.08 -4.20 22.86
CA LEU A 341 -42.48 -3.80 22.94
C LEU A 341 -43.44 -4.91 22.50
N LEU A 342 -43.14 -5.61 21.41
CA LEU A 342 -43.92 -6.75 20.93
C LEU A 342 -43.96 -7.87 21.98
N VAL A 343 -42.82 -8.21 22.58
CA VAL A 343 -42.74 -9.22 23.65
C VAL A 343 -43.54 -8.79 24.88
N ARG A 344 -43.50 -7.51 25.28
CA ARG A 344 -44.33 -6.99 26.39
C ARG A 344 -45.82 -7.01 26.08
N MET A 345 -46.22 -6.77 24.84
CA MET A 345 -47.62 -6.78 24.44
C MET A 345 -48.18 -8.21 24.46
N VAL A 346 -47.44 -9.16 23.88
CA VAL A 346 -47.81 -10.59 23.87
C VAL A 346 -47.96 -11.16 25.28
N THR A 347 -47.12 -10.71 26.21
CA THR A 347 -47.11 -11.25 27.58
C THR A 347 -48.25 -10.70 28.43
N ARG A 348 -48.66 -9.45 28.19
CA ARG A 348 -49.91 -8.89 28.75
C ARG A 348 -51.15 -9.62 28.23
N THR A 349 -51.20 -9.96 26.94
CA THR A 349 -52.33 -10.70 26.37
C THR A 349 -52.41 -12.12 26.90
N LEU A 350 -51.28 -12.80 27.13
CA LEU A 350 -51.25 -14.14 27.72
C LEU A 350 -51.67 -14.13 29.20
N GLN A 351 -51.26 -13.12 29.97
CA GLN A 351 -51.66 -12.97 31.38
C GLN A 351 -53.13 -12.59 31.55
N ALA A 352 -53.76 -11.95 30.56
CA ALA A 352 -55.18 -11.60 30.58
C ALA A 352 -56.09 -12.76 30.13
N SER A 353 -55.53 -13.80 29.51
CA SER A 353 -56.25 -14.98 29.01
C SER A 353 -56.18 -16.19 29.95
N THR A 354 -55.47 -16.08 31.07
CA THR A 354 -55.48 -17.00 32.22
C THR A 354 -56.14 -16.31 33.39
#